data_AF-A0A918PN01-F1
#
_entry.id   AF-A0A918PN01-F1
#
_cell.length_a   1.000
_cell.length_b   1.000
_cell.length_c   1.000
_cell.angle_alpha   90.00
_cell.angle_beta   90.00
_cell.angle_gamma   90.00
#
_symmetry.space_group_name_H-M   'P 1'
#
loop_
_entity.id
_entity.type
_entity.pdbx_description
1 polymer ?
#
loop_
_entity_poly.entity_id
_entity_poly.type
_entity_poly.pdbx_seq_one_letter_code
_entity_poly.pdbx_strand_id
1 'polypeptide(L)'
;MTLAVQCRTLSGMRDTGEISDITAEGCCLRTRSLFFRPGTRLIVKPQGMEGMSGVVRWVRGDQSGIEFDRALYGPIVDFIAQQNRAV
;
A
#
# COMPACT_ATOMS: atom_id res chain seq x y z
N MET A 1 -9.13 -5.13 -9.72
CA MET A 1 -8.43 -6.26 -9.08
C MET A 1 -7.77 -5.75 -7.82
N THR A 2 -7.67 -6.55 -6.76
CA THR A 2 -6.94 -6.17 -5.53
C THR A 2 -5.60 -6.88 -5.48
N LEU A 3 -4.54 -6.15 -5.08
CA LEU A 3 -3.19 -6.70 -4.94
C LEU A 3 -2.95 -7.10 -3.48
N ALA A 4 -2.66 -8.37 -3.23
CA ALA A 4 -2.30 -8.83 -1.90
C ALA A 4 -1.02 -8.15 -1.42
N VAL A 5 -1.05 -7.66 -0.19
CA VAL A 5 0.03 -6.85 0.39
C VAL A 5 0.28 -7.21 1.83
N GLN A 6 1.55 -7.23 2.20
CA GLN A 6 1.98 -7.26 3.59
C GLN A 6 2.31 -5.85 4.02
N CYS A 7 1.77 -5.43 5.16
CA CYS A 7 2.11 -4.16 5.76
C CYS A 7 2.75 -4.36 7.12
N ARG A 8 3.76 -3.54 7.42
CA ARG A 8 4.50 -3.59 8.67
C ARG A 8 4.61 -2.21 9.27
N THR A 9 4.13 -2.04 10.50
CA THR A 9 4.27 -0.78 11.25
C THR A 9 5.67 -0.66 11.86
N LEU A 10 6.07 0.55 12.23
CA LEU A 10 7.35 0.79 12.94
C LEU A 10 7.41 0.09 14.31
N SER A 11 6.26 -0.12 14.95
CA SER A 11 6.16 -0.90 16.21
C SER A 11 6.45 -2.40 16.03
N GLY A 12 6.65 -2.87 14.79
CA GLY A 12 6.93 -4.26 14.47
C GLY A 12 5.69 -5.10 14.17
N MET A 13 4.48 -4.56 14.34
CA MET A 13 3.24 -5.26 13.98
C MET A 13 3.19 -5.50 12.47
N ARG A 14 2.66 -6.66 12.08
CA ARG A 14 2.49 -7.05 10.69
C ARG A 14 1.01 -7.34 10.46
N ASP A 15 0.47 -6.85 9.35
CA ASP A 15 -0.84 -7.25 8.85
C ASP A 15 -0.75 -7.65 7.39
N THR A 16 -1.77 -8.37 6.94
CA THR A 16 -2.04 -8.58 5.53
C THR A 16 -3.27 -7.78 5.12
N GLY A 17 -3.25 -7.31 3.89
CA GLY A 17 -4.33 -6.54 3.32
C GLY A 17 -4.35 -6.63 1.81
N GLU A 18 -5.16 -5.76 1.23
CA GLU A 18 -5.35 -5.66 -0.20
C GLU A 18 -5.18 -4.21 -0.63
N ILE A 19 -4.37 -3.96 -1.64
CA ILE A 19 -4.32 -2.65 -2.30
C ILE A 19 -5.46 -2.61 -3.32
N SER A 20 -6.36 -1.65 -3.16
CA SER A 20 -7.47 -1.43 -4.10
C SER A 20 -7.14 -0.42 -5.19
N ASP A 21 -6.18 0.47 -4.93
CA ASP A 21 -5.70 1.47 -5.87
C ASP A 21 -4.24 1.81 -5.57
N ILE A 22 -3.42 2.03 -6.60
CA ILE A 22 -2.01 2.38 -6.47
C ILE A 22 -1.61 3.37 -7.56
N THR A 23 -0.89 4.39 -7.14
CA THR A 23 -0.36 5.48 -7.95
C THR A 23 1.14 5.59 -7.69
N ALA A 24 1.83 6.50 -8.38
CA ALA A 24 3.24 6.72 -8.09
C ALA A 24 3.45 7.30 -6.68
N GLU A 25 2.50 8.08 -6.19
CA GLU A 25 2.58 8.85 -4.95
C GLU A 25 2.07 8.08 -3.73
N GLY A 26 1.25 7.05 -3.93
CA GLY A 26 0.61 6.36 -2.82
C GLY A 26 -0.32 5.23 -3.24
N CYS A 27 -0.98 4.64 -2.26
CA CYS A 27 -1.96 3.58 -2.49
C CYS A 27 -3.12 3.62 -1.48
N CYS A 28 -4.24 3.03 -1.86
CA CYS A 28 -5.36 2.74 -0.97
C CYS A 28 -5.25 1.31 -0.47
N LEU A 29 -5.02 1.15 0.83
CA LEU A 29 -4.90 -0.12 1.51
C LEU A 29 -6.23 -0.48 2.21
N ARG A 30 -6.67 -1.72 2.03
CA ARG A 30 -7.76 -2.32 2.79
C ARG A 30 -7.20 -3.39 3.73
N THR A 31 -7.34 -3.20 5.04
CA THR A 31 -6.90 -4.17 6.07
C THR A 31 -8.10 -4.68 6.85
N ARG A 32 -8.07 -5.95 7.25
CA ARG A 32 -9.15 -6.57 8.03
C ARG A 32 -8.90 -6.57 9.53
N SER A 33 -7.64 -6.55 9.95
CA SER A 33 -7.27 -6.82 11.36
C SER A 33 -6.66 -5.60 12.05
N LEU A 34 -5.82 -4.84 11.34
CA LEU A 34 -5.23 -3.60 11.85
C LEU A 34 -5.99 -2.36 11.38
N PHE A 35 -6.44 -1.59 12.37
CA PHE A 35 -6.95 -0.24 12.18
C PHE A 35 -5.80 0.76 12.35
N PHE A 36 -5.37 1.36 11.24
CA PHE A 36 -4.37 2.42 11.30
C PHE A 36 -4.96 3.73 11.81
N ARG A 37 -4.09 4.64 12.21
CA ARG A 37 -4.44 6.04 12.48
C ARG A 37 -3.72 6.94 11.48
N PRO A 38 -4.31 8.07 11.04
CA PRO A 38 -3.57 9.09 10.30
C PRO A 38 -2.27 9.47 11.03
N GLY A 39 -1.17 9.62 10.28
CA GLY A 39 0.18 9.82 10.80
C GLY A 39 0.95 8.52 11.12
N THR A 40 0.30 7.36 11.09
CA THR A 40 0.99 6.07 11.27
C THR A 40 1.96 5.82 10.11
N ARG A 41 3.22 5.52 10.43
CA ARG A 41 4.21 5.10 9.44
C ARG A 41 4.26 3.58 9.31
N LEU A 42 4.33 3.11 8.07
CA LEU A 42 4.38 1.70 7.73
C LEU A 42 5.18 1.46 6.45
N ILE A 43 5.59 0.20 6.28
CA ILE A 43 6.14 -0.33 5.04
C ILE A 43 5.04 -1.18 4.38
N VAL A 44 4.73 -0.86 3.13
CA VAL A 44 3.76 -1.54 2.27
C VAL A 44 4.53 -2.40 1.28
N LYS A 45 4.36 -3.72 1.33
CA LYS A 45 5.06 -4.65 0.45
C LYS A 45 4.06 -5.50 -0.35
N PRO A 46 3.68 -5.06 -1.57
CA PRO A 46 2.91 -5.88 -2.49
C PRO A 46 3.69 -7.14 -2.84
N GLN A 47 2.97 -8.22 -3.14
CA GLN A 47 3.61 -9.47 -3.56
C GLN A 47 4.42 -9.25 -4.86
N GLY A 48 5.69 -9.66 -4.85
CA GLY A 48 6.58 -9.51 -6.01
C GLY A 48 7.21 -8.12 -6.18
N MET A 49 6.97 -7.19 -5.25
CA MET A 49 7.55 -5.84 -5.27
C MET A 49 8.43 -5.58 -4.04
N GLU A 50 9.27 -4.55 -4.15
CA GLU A 50 9.99 -4.00 -3.00
C GLU A 50 9.04 -3.33 -2.02
N GLY A 51 9.44 -3.28 -0.75
CA GLY A 51 8.68 -2.61 0.30
C GLY A 51 8.80 -1.09 0.17
N MET A 52 7.66 -0.42 0.08
CA MET A 52 7.56 1.04 0.02
C MET A 52 7.25 1.59 1.39
N SER A 53 8.05 2.52 1.90
CA SER A 53 7.72 3.24 3.12
C SER A 53 6.73 4.36 2.86
N GLY A 54 5.81 4.58 3.79
CA GLY A 54 4.82 5.63 3.68
C GLY A 54 4.11 5.94 4.99
N VAL A 55 3.19 6.90 4.90
CA VAL A 55 2.40 7.41 6.02
C VAL A 55 0.92 7.35 5.70
N VAL A 56 0.11 6.91 6.67
CA VAL A 56 -1.34 6.96 6.55
C VAL A 56 -1.82 8.39 6.59
N ARG A 57 -2.52 8.85 5.55
CA ARG A 57 -3.06 10.21 5.45
C ARG A 57 -4.52 10.29 5.91
N TRP A 58 -5.29 9.24 5.66
CA TRP A 58 -6.68 9.16 6.06
C TRP A 58 -7.09 7.71 6.30
N VAL A 59 -8.14 7.53 7.09
CA VAL A 59 -8.80 6.24 7.34
C VAL A 59 -10.32 6.44 7.21
N ARG A 60 -10.97 5.53 6.49
CA ARG A 60 -12.42 5.48 6.25
C ARG A 60 -12.88 4.03 6.29
N GLY A 61 -13.46 3.62 7.42
CA GLY A 61 -13.85 2.22 7.63
C GLY A 61 -12.63 1.30 7.63
N ASP A 62 -12.61 0.34 6.71
CA ASP A 62 -11.50 -0.60 6.48
C ASP A 62 -10.48 -0.12 5.45
N GLN A 63 -10.66 1.09 4.89
CA GLN A 63 -9.76 1.69 3.92
C GLN A 63 -8.85 2.73 4.56
N SER A 64 -7.59 2.71 4.15
CA SER A 64 -6.55 3.65 4.58
C SER A 64 -5.77 4.16 3.37
N GLY A 65 -5.71 5.47 3.20
CA GLY A 65 -4.88 6.09 2.18
C GLY A 65 -3.45 6.26 2.68
N ILE A 66 -2.49 5.76 1.92
CA ILE A 66 -1.07 5.80 2.23
C ILE A 66 -0.37 6.67 1.20
N GLU A 67 0.39 7.66 1.67
CA GLU A 67 1.31 8.45 0.87
C GLU A 67 2.72 7.87 1.03
N PHE A 68 3.40 7.60 -0.07
CA PHE A 68 4.76 7.07 -0.04
C PHE A 68 5.78 8.15 0.30
N ASP A 69 6.81 7.79 1.06
CA ASP A 69 7.90 8.73 1.40
C ASP A 69 8.70 9.15 0.16
N ARG A 70 8.70 8.29 -0.87
CA ARG A 70 9.26 8.55 -2.19
C ARG A 70 8.30 8.04 -3.24
N ALA A 71 8.10 8.83 -4.28
CA ALA A 71 7.32 8.39 -5.44
C ALA A 71 7.95 7.13 -6.05
N LEU A 72 7.10 6.19 -6.46
CA LEU A 72 7.51 5.02 -7.21
C LEU A 72 8.21 5.44 -8.50
N TYR A 73 9.34 4.78 -8.80
CA TYR A 73 10.04 4.99 -10.06
C TYR A 73 9.15 4.55 -11.22
N GLY A 74 9.06 5.36 -12.28
CA GLY A 74 8.16 5.15 -13.44
C GLY A 74 8.04 3.69 -13.96
N PRO A 75 9.14 2.91 -14.06
CA PRO A 75 9.07 1.51 -14.49
C PRO A 75 8.24 0.59 -13.58
N ILE A 76 8.12 0.90 -12.28
CA ILE A 76 7.28 0.15 -11.34
C ILE A 76 5.81 0.46 -11.60
N VAL A 77 5.48 1.71 -11.91
CA VAL A 77 4.12 2.12 -12.32
C VAL A 77 3.72 1.42 -13.61
N ASP A 78 4.64 1.36 -14.58
CA ASP A 78 4.42 0.64 -15.83
C ASP A 78 4.23 -0.87 -15.60
N PHE A 79 5.01 -1.48 -14.71
CA PHE A 79 4.84 -2.89 -14.35
C PHE A 79 3.49 -3.16 -13.69
N ILE A 80 3.04 -2.30 -12.77
CA ILE A 80 1.71 -2.38 -12.16
C ILE A 80 0.62 -2.24 -13.24
N ALA A 81 0.76 -1.27 -14.15
CA ALA A 81 -0.18 -1.04 -15.23
C ALA A 81 -0.22 -2.23 -16.21
N GLN A 82 0.92 -2.87 -16.48
CA GLN A 82 1.03 -4.05 -17.33
C GLN A 82 0.34 -5.26 -16.69
N GLN A 83 0.52 -5.47 -15.37
CA GLN A 83 -0.21 -6.52 -14.64
C GLN A 83 -1.74 -6.27 -14.61
N ASN A 84 -2.17 -5.01 -14.67
CA ASN A 84 -3.59 -4.64 -14.78
C ASN A 84 -4.22 -4.87 -16.18
N ARG A 85 -3.43 -5.13 -17.25
CA ARG A 85 -3.94 -5.34 -18.62
C ARG A 85 -4.13 -6.81 -19.02
N ALA A 86 -3.84 -7.77 -18.15
CA ALA A 86 -3.95 -9.19 -18.47
C ALA A 86 -5.34 -9.79 -18.17
N VAL A 87 -6.41 -9.14 -18.65
CA VAL A 87 -7.79 -9.68 -18.63
C VAL A 87 -8.39 -9.57 -20.03
#